data_AF-A0A4Q6BJ80-F1
#
_entry.id   AF-A0A4Q6BJ80-F1
#
_cell.length_a   1.000
_cell.length_b   1.000
_cell.length_c   1.000
_cell.angle_alpha   90.00
_cell.angle_beta   90.00
_cell.angle_gamma   90.00
#
_symmetry.space_group_name_H-M   'P 1'
#
loop_
_entity.id
_entity.type
_entity.pdbx_description
1 polymer ?
#
loop_
_entity_poly.entity_id
_entity_poly.type
_entity_poly.pdbx_seq_one_letter_code
_entity_poly.pdbx_strand_id
1 'polypeptide(L)'
;MKTLIYILSTTLSLVATPVEAKPQILSGNSAKQIETSFNKTNGNGHQWKLQSDQAFEIDLNSGTLSHAVFAPFKDNEVQFVLLKAGGGGVLQILPKSDLAVVSLFSFKKVNAVSFKDINGDGTKDIFVMASYFDSRPVQGDGIGGGTTKVGFAFISNKDQFSLDENCGEDIGTLAELEKCVRKKP
;
A
#
# COMPACT_ATOMS: atom_id res chain seq x y z
N MET A 1 -59.32 0.99 -19.42
CA MET A 1 -58.54 1.07 -18.17
C MET A 1 -57.07 0.83 -18.51
N LYS A 2 -56.18 1.79 -18.25
CA LYS A 2 -54.73 1.64 -18.44
C LYS A 2 -54.12 1.21 -17.12
N THR A 3 -53.56 0.00 -17.05
CA THR A 3 -52.85 -0.49 -15.88
C THR A 3 -51.41 0.00 -15.94
N LEU A 4 -51.04 0.91 -15.04
CA LEU A 4 -49.68 1.37 -14.85
C LEU A 4 -48.93 0.33 -14.01
N ILE A 5 -47.89 -0.30 -14.57
CA ILE A 5 -46.99 -1.18 -13.81
C ILE A 5 -45.81 -0.33 -13.34
N TYR A 6 -45.77 -0.04 -12.04
CA TYR A 6 -44.61 0.55 -11.38
C TYR A 6 -43.55 -0.54 -11.18
N ILE A 7 -42.46 -0.49 -11.94
CA ILE A 7 -41.26 -1.31 -11.66
C ILE A 7 -40.47 -0.54 -10.60
N LEU A 8 -40.49 -1.08 -9.37
CA LEU A 8 -39.67 -0.61 -8.27
C LEU A 8 -38.21 -1.00 -8.56
N SER A 9 -37.40 -0.07 -9.05
CA SER A 9 -35.94 -0.25 -9.12
C SER A 9 -35.35 -0.19 -7.72
N THR A 10 -35.26 -1.33 -7.03
CA THR A 10 -34.40 -1.47 -5.85
C THR A 10 -32.95 -1.44 -6.30
N THR A 11 -32.29 -0.30 -6.14
CA THR A 11 -30.83 -0.20 -6.22
C THR A 11 -30.23 -0.95 -5.05
N LEU A 12 -29.69 -2.15 -5.32
CA LEU A 12 -28.88 -2.89 -4.37
C LEU A 12 -27.55 -2.14 -4.21
N SER A 13 -27.44 -1.31 -3.17
CA SER A 13 -26.14 -0.74 -2.80
C SER A 13 -25.26 -1.87 -2.27
N LEU A 14 -24.40 -2.40 -3.14
CA LEU A 14 -23.32 -3.30 -2.75
C LEU A 14 -22.39 -2.51 -1.82
N VAL A 15 -22.56 -2.68 -0.51
CA VAL A 15 -21.55 -2.26 0.46
C VAL A 15 -20.39 -3.23 0.27
N ALA A 16 -19.45 -2.85 -0.59
CA ALA A 16 -18.20 -3.58 -0.76
C ALA A 16 -17.47 -3.55 0.58
N THR A 17 -17.56 -4.65 1.33
CA THR A 17 -16.68 -4.87 2.47
C THR A 17 -15.26 -4.83 1.94
N PRO A 18 -14.34 -4.04 2.56
CA PRO A 18 -12.95 -4.04 2.14
C PRO A 18 -12.44 -5.48 2.20
N VAL A 19 -11.91 -5.96 1.07
CA VAL A 19 -11.27 -7.27 1.02
C VAL A 19 -9.96 -7.13 1.78
N GLU A 20 -9.97 -7.53 3.04
CA GLU A 20 -8.77 -7.63 3.86
C GLU A 20 -7.86 -8.69 3.21
N ALA A 21 -6.77 -8.25 2.59
CA ALA A 21 -5.82 -9.18 1.98
C ALA A 21 -5.19 -10.03 3.08
N LYS A 22 -5.15 -11.34 2.85
CA LYS A 22 -4.52 -12.26 3.80
C LYS A 22 -3.00 -12.08 3.71
N PRO A 23 -2.32 -11.78 4.84
CA PRO A 23 -0.87 -11.87 4.89
C PRO A 23 -0.44 -13.29 4.53
N GLN A 24 0.53 -13.42 3.65
CA GLN A 24 1.10 -14.71 3.30
C GLN A 24 2.60 -14.66 3.51
N ILE A 25 3.08 -15.62 4.30
CA ILE A 25 4.51 -15.83 4.45
C ILE A 25 5.01 -16.46 3.15
N LEU A 26 5.82 -15.71 2.41
CA LEU A 26 6.55 -16.25 1.27
C LEU A 26 7.44 -17.41 1.74
N SER A 27 7.53 -18.48 0.94
CA SER A 27 8.46 -19.56 1.26
C SER A 27 9.89 -19.00 1.36
N GLY A 28 10.71 -19.53 2.27
CA GLY A 28 12.06 -19.00 2.49
C GLY A 28 12.95 -18.98 1.24
N ASN A 29 12.76 -19.96 0.35
CA ASN A 29 13.49 -20.03 -0.93
C ASN A 29 13.02 -18.95 -1.90
N SER A 30 11.70 -18.74 -2.04
CA SER A 30 11.15 -17.68 -2.90
C SER A 30 11.55 -16.30 -2.39
N ALA A 31 11.43 -16.06 -1.09
CA ALA A 31 11.81 -14.80 -0.45
C ALA A 31 13.28 -14.44 -0.72
N LYS A 32 14.20 -15.42 -0.57
CA LYS A 32 15.63 -15.22 -0.82
C LYS A 32 15.94 -14.91 -2.30
N GLN A 33 15.28 -15.59 -3.24
CA GLN A 33 15.46 -15.33 -4.67
C GLN A 33 14.95 -13.94 -5.07
N ILE A 34 13.80 -13.53 -4.52
CA ILE A 34 13.22 -12.20 -4.72
C ILE A 34 14.15 -11.12 -4.15
N GLU A 35 14.63 -11.29 -2.91
CA GLU A 35 15.55 -10.35 -2.26
C GLU A 35 16.86 -10.19 -3.03
N THR A 36 17.43 -11.30 -3.51
CA THR A 36 18.64 -11.27 -4.35
C THR A 36 18.40 -10.50 -5.65
N SER A 37 17.28 -10.78 -6.32
CA SER A 37 16.89 -10.08 -7.54
C SER A 37 16.67 -8.58 -7.31
N PHE A 38 16.03 -8.22 -6.21
CA PHE A 38 15.77 -6.83 -5.85
C PHE A 38 17.07 -6.09 -5.54
N ASN A 39 17.96 -6.66 -4.72
CA ASN A 39 19.24 -6.04 -4.37
C ASN A 39 20.16 -5.87 -5.58
N LYS A 40 20.11 -6.79 -6.55
CA LYS A 40 20.89 -6.67 -7.79
C LYS A 40 20.46 -5.45 -8.62
N THR A 41 19.17 -5.15 -8.65
CA THR A 41 18.61 -4.10 -9.52
C THR A 41 18.51 -2.74 -8.81
N ASN A 42 18.20 -2.74 -7.51
CA ASN A 42 17.85 -1.53 -6.74
C ASN A 42 18.80 -1.28 -5.57
N GLY A 43 19.89 -2.04 -5.50
CA GLY A 43 20.84 -1.99 -4.39
C GLY A 43 21.33 -0.59 -4.14
N ASN A 44 21.76 0.18 -5.15
CA ASN A 44 22.27 1.56 -5.00
C ASN A 44 23.21 1.79 -3.79
N GLY A 45 23.94 0.74 -3.34
CA GLY A 45 24.79 0.77 -2.14
C GLY A 45 24.12 0.32 -0.83
N HIS A 46 22.81 0.10 -0.82
CA HIS A 46 22.02 -0.42 0.29
C HIS A 46 21.81 -1.94 0.20
N GLN A 47 21.68 -2.58 1.35
CA GLN A 47 21.22 -3.97 1.48
C GLN A 47 19.74 -3.95 1.88
N TRP A 48 18.87 -4.16 0.90
CA TRP A 48 17.44 -4.27 1.10
C TRP A 48 17.08 -5.65 1.65
N LYS A 49 16.29 -5.66 2.72
CA LYS A 49 15.74 -6.89 3.27
C LYS A 49 14.25 -6.96 3.00
N LEU A 50 13.81 -8.10 2.49
CA LEU A 50 12.40 -8.41 2.32
C LEU A 50 11.77 -8.68 3.70
N GLN A 51 10.70 -7.94 4.02
CA GLN A 51 9.87 -8.19 5.21
C GLN A 51 8.80 -9.21 4.82
N SER A 52 9.18 -10.50 4.77
CA SER A 52 8.32 -11.56 4.22
C SER A 52 7.07 -11.85 5.08
N ASP A 53 7.06 -11.41 6.34
CA ASP A 53 5.90 -11.40 7.23
C ASP A 53 4.91 -10.26 6.91
N GLN A 54 5.30 -9.32 6.07
CA GLN A 54 4.48 -8.20 5.58
C GLN A 54 4.24 -8.29 4.06
N ALA A 55 4.34 -9.49 3.51
CA ALA A 55 3.92 -9.81 2.14
C ALA A 55 2.48 -10.34 2.13
N PHE A 56 1.75 -10.06 1.05
CA PHE A 56 0.38 -10.50 0.86
C PHE A 56 0.08 -10.73 -0.63
N GLU A 57 -0.81 -11.67 -0.91
CA GLU A 57 -1.27 -11.92 -2.28
C GLU A 57 -2.44 -11.02 -2.62
N ILE A 58 -2.46 -10.50 -3.85
CA ILE A 58 -3.51 -9.61 -4.30
C ILE A 58 -3.81 -9.74 -5.80
N ASP A 59 -5.07 -9.98 -6.13
CA ASP A 59 -5.51 -9.93 -7.51
C ASP A 59 -5.93 -8.49 -7.86
N LEU A 60 -5.15 -7.83 -8.72
CA LEU A 60 -5.45 -6.50 -9.25
C LEU A 60 -6.45 -6.51 -10.41
N ASN A 61 -7.11 -7.66 -10.68
CA ASN A 61 -7.99 -7.95 -11.83
C ASN A 61 -7.25 -8.07 -13.18
N SER A 62 -5.93 -7.88 -13.20
CA SER A 62 -5.05 -8.05 -14.37
C SER A 62 -4.32 -9.40 -14.39
N GLY A 63 -4.61 -10.30 -13.45
CA GLY A 63 -4.01 -11.63 -13.36
C GLY A 63 -2.90 -11.73 -12.32
N THR A 64 -3.32 -11.95 -11.07
CA THR A 64 -2.54 -12.40 -9.90
C THR A 64 -1.18 -11.72 -9.68
N LEU A 65 -1.15 -10.79 -8.73
CA LEU A 65 0.08 -10.12 -8.28
C LEU A 65 0.31 -10.38 -6.79
N SER A 66 1.57 -10.47 -6.37
CA SER A 66 1.92 -10.57 -4.95
C SER A 66 2.56 -9.24 -4.57
N HIS A 67 2.16 -8.63 -3.45
CA HIS A 67 2.76 -7.39 -2.98
C HIS A 67 3.70 -7.69 -1.80
N ALA A 68 4.84 -7.00 -1.77
CA ALA A 68 5.85 -7.14 -0.73
C ALA A 68 6.39 -5.80 -0.25
N VAL A 69 6.84 -5.77 1.00
CA VAL A 69 7.50 -4.63 1.64
C VAL A 69 8.98 -4.93 1.78
N PHE A 70 9.82 -4.02 1.32
CA PHE A 70 11.28 -4.05 1.49
C PHE A 70 11.72 -2.87 2.34
N ALA A 71 12.76 -3.07 3.14
CA ALA A 71 13.40 -2.00 3.91
C ALA A 71 14.93 -2.13 3.82
N PRO A 72 15.72 -1.09 3.50
CA PRO A 72 17.14 -1.04 3.75
C PRO A 72 17.47 -1.29 5.21
N PHE A 73 18.50 -2.08 5.44
CA PHE A 73 19.06 -2.33 6.77
C PHE A 73 19.59 -1.09 7.48
N LYS A 74 20.06 -0.09 6.71
CA LYS A 74 20.90 0.99 7.25
C LYS A 74 20.17 2.33 7.39
N ASP A 75 19.10 2.55 6.63
CA ASP A 75 18.52 3.90 6.47
C ASP A 75 17.02 3.95 6.79
N ASN A 76 16.41 2.84 7.26
CA ASN A 76 14.99 2.70 7.64
C ASN A 76 13.96 3.15 6.58
N GLU A 77 14.43 3.50 5.39
CA GLU A 77 13.60 3.69 4.21
C GLU A 77 12.83 2.40 3.93
N VAL A 78 11.68 2.55 3.27
CA VAL A 78 10.85 1.43 2.88
C VAL A 78 10.44 1.59 1.44
N GLN A 79 10.40 0.47 0.76
CA GLN A 79 9.96 0.35 -0.61
C GLN A 79 8.83 -0.67 -0.69
N PHE A 80 7.69 -0.23 -1.19
CA PHE A 80 6.59 -1.09 -1.55
C PHE A 80 6.79 -1.59 -2.98
N VAL A 81 6.58 -2.88 -3.20
CA VAL A 81 6.94 -3.56 -4.44
C VAL A 81 5.86 -4.54 -4.85
N LEU A 82 5.48 -4.48 -6.11
CA LEU A 82 4.66 -5.49 -6.77
C LEU A 82 5.55 -6.57 -7.37
N LEU A 83 5.22 -7.81 -7.08
CA LEU A 83 5.90 -9.01 -7.52
C LEU A 83 4.99 -9.82 -8.44
N LYS A 84 5.60 -10.54 -9.36
CA LYS A 84 4.91 -11.55 -10.16
C LYS A 84 4.46 -12.71 -9.27
N ALA A 85 3.24 -13.20 -9.47
CA ALA A 85 2.76 -14.39 -8.78
C ALA A 85 3.73 -15.58 -8.92
N GLY A 86 3.81 -16.39 -7.86
CA GLY A 86 4.75 -17.51 -7.79
C GLY A 86 6.21 -17.11 -7.60
N GLY A 87 6.50 -15.84 -7.30
CA GLY A 87 7.85 -15.35 -7.00
C GLY A 87 8.72 -15.10 -8.24
N GLY A 88 8.10 -14.87 -9.40
CA GLY A 88 8.77 -14.65 -10.69
C GLY A 88 9.52 -13.31 -10.84
N GLY A 89 9.84 -12.62 -9.73
CA GLY A 89 10.58 -11.36 -9.73
C GLY A 89 9.72 -10.10 -9.51
N VAL A 90 10.39 -8.94 -9.58
CA VAL A 90 9.79 -7.61 -9.39
C VAL A 90 9.05 -7.18 -10.65
N LEU A 91 7.77 -6.83 -10.51
CA LEU A 91 6.97 -6.23 -11.57
C LEU A 91 7.13 -4.71 -11.58
N GLN A 92 6.87 -4.09 -10.41
CA GLN A 92 6.93 -2.64 -10.27
C GLN A 92 7.38 -2.27 -8.86
N ILE A 93 8.19 -1.22 -8.79
CA ILE A 93 8.52 -0.52 -7.56
C ILE A 93 7.54 0.64 -7.43
N LEU A 94 6.74 0.66 -6.37
CA LEU A 94 5.75 1.73 -6.18
C LEU A 94 6.46 3.05 -5.85
N PRO A 95 5.95 4.21 -6.29
CA PRO A 95 6.61 5.48 -6.02
C PRO A 95 6.83 5.71 -4.52
N LYS A 96 7.98 6.25 -4.15
CA LYS A 96 8.26 6.63 -2.76
C LYS A 96 7.43 7.84 -2.39
N SER A 97 7.01 7.94 -1.13
CA SER A 97 6.38 9.14 -0.59
C SER A 97 7.43 10.03 0.07
N ASP A 98 7.46 11.32 -0.28
CA ASP A 98 8.29 12.30 0.41
C ASP A 98 7.91 12.47 1.90
N LEU A 99 6.66 12.16 2.25
CA LEU A 99 6.19 12.10 3.64
C LEU A 99 6.86 10.96 4.43
N ALA A 100 7.23 9.87 3.76
CA ALA A 100 7.99 8.76 4.33
C ALA A 100 9.51 9.02 4.33
N VAL A 101 9.98 10.11 3.69
CA VAL A 101 11.40 10.45 3.50
C VAL A 101 11.93 11.39 4.59
N VAL A 102 11.08 11.94 5.46
CA VAL A 102 11.59 12.75 6.58
C VAL A 102 12.47 11.84 7.45
N SER A 103 13.78 12.05 7.42
CA SER A 103 14.90 11.22 7.88
C SER A 103 14.91 10.86 9.38
N LEU A 104 13.79 11.07 10.06
CA LEU A 104 13.52 10.84 11.47
C LEU A 104 12.44 9.76 11.69
N PHE A 105 11.83 9.24 10.62
CA PHE A 105 10.80 8.21 10.65
C PHE A 105 11.38 6.82 10.44
N SER A 106 11.32 5.96 11.46
CA SER A 106 11.69 4.55 11.31
C SER A 106 10.46 3.70 11.03
N PHE A 107 10.39 3.04 9.88
CA PHE A 107 9.30 2.11 9.59
C PHE A 107 9.18 1.04 10.68
N LYS A 108 7.94 0.74 11.08
CA LYS A 108 7.64 -0.31 12.06
C LYS A 108 6.93 -1.47 11.41
N LYS A 109 5.80 -1.20 10.76
CA LYS A 109 4.97 -2.22 10.14
C LYS A 109 3.91 -1.64 9.22
N VAL A 110 3.45 -2.46 8.29
CA VAL A 110 2.13 -2.29 7.69
C VAL A 110 1.06 -2.67 8.72
N ASN A 111 0.08 -1.78 8.91
CA ASN A 111 -1.06 -1.97 9.81
C ASN A 111 -2.25 -2.58 9.07
N ALA A 112 -2.52 -2.12 7.85
CA ALA A 112 -3.67 -2.52 7.06
C ALA A 112 -3.44 -2.20 5.59
N VAL A 113 -4.08 -2.95 4.70
CA VAL A 113 -4.07 -2.70 3.25
C VAL A 113 -5.46 -2.93 2.68
N SER A 114 -5.87 -2.08 1.73
CA SER A 114 -7.12 -2.22 0.96
C SER A 114 -6.83 -2.13 -0.52
N PHE A 115 -7.66 -2.80 -1.32
CA PHE A 115 -7.55 -2.83 -2.78
C PHE A 115 -8.91 -2.56 -3.38
N LYS A 116 -9.00 -1.47 -4.14
CA LYS A 116 -10.27 -0.99 -4.62
C LYS A 116 -10.06 -0.13 -5.84
N ASP A 117 -10.82 -0.40 -6.88
CA ASP A 117 -10.92 0.50 -8.02
C ASP A 117 -11.73 1.74 -7.60
N ILE A 118 -11.03 2.85 -7.38
CA ILE A 118 -11.59 4.13 -6.94
C ILE A 118 -11.73 5.11 -8.09
N ASN A 119 -10.88 4.98 -9.11
CA ASN A 119 -10.85 5.85 -10.28
C ASN A 119 -11.73 5.33 -11.45
N GLY A 120 -12.23 4.10 -11.36
CA GLY A 120 -13.10 3.45 -12.33
C GLY A 120 -12.37 2.90 -13.57
N ASP A 121 -11.06 2.68 -13.50
CA ASP A 121 -10.26 2.22 -14.65
C ASP A 121 -10.29 0.69 -14.85
N GLY A 122 -10.97 -0.05 -13.97
CA GLY A 122 -11.09 -1.51 -13.98
C GLY A 122 -9.95 -2.25 -13.27
N THR A 123 -8.87 -1.54 -12.91
CA THR A 123 -7.73 -2.01 -12.12
C THR A 123 -7.92 -1.53 -10.68
N LYS A 124 -7.53 -2.34 -9.69
CA LYS A 124 -7.63 -1.93 -8.29
C LYS A 124 -6.50 -0.97 -7.93
N ASP A 125 -6.83 0.12 -7.25
CA ASP A 125 -5.87 0.96 -6.54
C ASP A 125 -5.42 0.28 -5.24
N ILE A 126 -4.27 0.70 -4.70
CA ILE A 126 -3.66 0.12 -3.50
C ILE A 126 -3.61 1.17 -2.40
N PHE A 127 -4.18 0.84 -1.24
CA PHE A 127 -4.19 1.70 -0.06
C PHE A 127 -3.44 1.03 1.07
N VAL A 128 -2.37 1.62 1.55
CA VAL A 128 -1.53 1.08 2.63
C VAL A 128 -1.59 2.00 3.83
N MET A 129 -1.89 1.44 5.00
CA MET A 129 -1.66 2.10 6.29
C MET A 129 -0.41 1.52 6.91
N ALA A 130 0.59 2.35 7.18
CA ALA A 130 1.83 1.96 7.81
C ALA A 130 2.09 2.76 9.09
N SER A 131 2.80 2.16 10.02
CA SER A 131 3.29 2.84 11.22
C SER A 131 4.76 3.17 11.07
N TYR A 132 5.09 4.41 11.39
CA TYR A 132 6.45 4.91 11.50
C TYR A 132 6.67 5.42 12.91
N PHE A 133 7.88 5.25 13.42
CA PHE A 133 8.31 5.92 14.64
C PHE A 133 8.88 7.27 14.29
N ASP A 134 8.20 8.32 14.72
CA ASP A 134 8.60 9.71 14.63
C ASP A 134 9.52 10.05 15.79
N SER A 135 10.78 10.35 15.48
CA SER A 135 11.77 10.80 16.46
C SER A 135 11.86 12.33 16.61
N ARG A 136 11.04 13.10 15.88
CA ARG A 136 10.94 14.55 16.07
C ARG A 136 10.43 14.84 17.48
N PRO A 137 11.00 15.83 18.19
CA PRO A 137 10.50 16.23 19.50
C PRO A 137 9.10 16.84 19.38
N VAL A 138 8.14 16.32 20.17
CA VAL A 138 6.87 17.02 20.40
C VAL A 138 7.19 18.37 21.07
N GLN A 139 6.65 19.48 20.55
CA GLN A 139 6.90 20.85 21.04
C GLN A 139 7.07 20.92 22.58
N GLY A 140 8.32 21.10 23.01
CA GLY A 140 8.76 21.06 24.41
C GLY A 140 10.17 20.45 24.47
N ASP A 141 11.01 20.91 25.41
CA ASP A 141 12.44 20.53 25.54
C ASP A 141 12.70 19.06 25.94
N GLY A 142 11.83 18.13 25.56
CA GLY A 142 11.94 16.69 25.83
C GLY A 142 12.12 15.86 24.55
N ILE A 143 12.80 14.72 24.69
CA ILE A 143 12.82 13.65 23.68
C ILE A 143 11.44 12.98 23.71
N GLY A 144 10.46 13.56 23.01
CA GLY A 144 9.14 12.97 22.81
C GLY A 144 9.06 12.35 21.42
N GLY A 145 9.44 11.08 21.28
CA GLY A 145 9.20 10.32 20.06
C GLY A 145 7.88 9.54 20.14
N GLY A 146 7.13 9.49 19.04
CA GLY A 146 5.80 8.87 18.96
C GLY A 146 5.67 7.92 17.78
N THR A 147 4.72 6.99 17.84
CA THR A 147 4.33 6.24 16.63
C THR A 147 3.29 7.05 15.86
N THR A 148 3.61 7.44 14.64
CA THR A 148 2.66 8.04 13.71
C THR A 148 2.16 7.00 12.71
N LYS A 149 0.95 7.21 12.19
CA LYS A 149 0.37 6.41 11.11
C LYS A 149 0.40 7.25 9.84
N VAL A 150 0.89 6.63 8.78
CA VAL A 150 0.98 7.25 7.46
C VAL A 150 0.16 6.39 6.50
N GLY A 151 -0.68 7.06 5.71
CA GLY A 151 -1.43 6.46 4.62
C GLY A 151 -0.69 6.63 3.30
N PHE A 152 -0.69 5.60 2.45
CA PHE A 152 -0.22 5.69 1.08
C PHE A 152 -1.35 5.22 0.16
N ALA A 153 -1.73 6.07 -0.79
CA ALA A 153 -2.70 5.72 -1.82
C ALA A 153 -1.98 5.67 -3.16
N PHE A 154 -1.85 4.47 -3.72
CA PHE A 154 -1.30 4.24 -5.04
C PHE A 154 -2.42 4.04 -6.04
N ILE A 155 -2.56 4.99 -6.96
CA ILE A 155 -3.65 5.03 -7.94
C ILE A 155 -3.17 4.36 -9.23
N SER A 156 -3.95 3.42 -9.75
CA SER A 156 -3.65 2.76 -11.02
C SER A 156 -3.85 3.72 -12.18
N ASN A 157 -3.06 3.49 -13.21
CA ASN A 157 -3.24 4.04 -14.54
C ASN A 157 -2.76 2.96 -15.52
N LYS A 158 -3.68 2.04 -15.84
CA LYS A 158 -3.39 0.82 -16.60
C LYS A 158 -2.34 -0.04 -15.87
N ASP A 159 -1.15 -0.16 -16.46
CA ASP A 159 -0.07 -1.05 -15.98
C ASP A 159 0.88 -0.36 -14.97
N GLN A 160 0.59 0.88 -14.57
CA GLN A 160 1.44 1.64 -13.66
C GLN A 160 0.65 2.24 -12.50
N PHE A 161 1.31 2.35 -11.36
CA PHE A 161 0.81 3.07 -10.19
C PHE A 161 1.51 4.43 -9.98
N SER A 162 0.73 5.44 -9.61
CA SER A 162 1.21 6.74 -9.10
C SER A 162 0.82 6.91 -7.63
N LEU A 163 1.61 7.65 -6.85
CA LEU A 163 1.26 7.97 -5.47
C LEU A 163 0.37 9.23 -5.43
N ASP A 164 -0.72 9.19 -4.66
CA ASP A 164 -1.50 10.37 -4.32
C ASP A 164 -0.93 11.04 -3.06
N GLU A 165 -0.12 12.08 -3.25
CA GLU A 165 0.55 12.81 -2.18
C GLU A 165 -0.39 13.70 -1.36
N ASN A 166 -1.62 13.94 -1.82
CA ASN A 166 -2.56 14.83 -1.15
C ASN A 166 -3.25 14.17 0.06
N CYS A 167 -3.07 12.87 0.23
CA CYS A 167 -3.75 12.04 1.21
C CYS A 167 -2.73 11.11 1.89
N GLY A 168 -2.04 11.57 2.95
CA GLY A 168 -0.98 10.75 3.55
C GLY A 168 -0.67 10.94 5.04
N GLU A 169 -0.73 12.17 5.57
CA GLU A 169 -0.43 12.44 6.99
C GLU A 169 -1.71 12.44 7.85
N ASP A 170 -1.57 12.01 9.12
CA ASP A 170 -2.64 11.98 10.14
C ASP A 170 -3.92 11.21 9.78
N ILE A 171 -3.84 10.32 8.79
CA ILE A 171 -4.93 9.42 8.44
C ILE A 171 -4.93 8.24 9.41
N GLY A 172 -6.01 8.09 10.18
CA GLY A 172 -6.13 7.07 11.21
C GLY A 172 -6.56 5.70 10.68
N THR A 173 -7.25 5.69 9.54
CA THR A 173 -7.94 4.51 8.98
C THR A 173 -7.90 4.45 7.46
N LEU A 174 -8.01 3.24 6.89
CA LEU A 174 -8.17 3.03 5.44
C LEU A 174 -9.41 3.75 4.88
N ALA A 175 -10.51 3.80 5.64
CA ALA A 175 -11.74 4.45 5.20
C ALA A 175 -11.58 5.97 5.05
N GLU A 176 -10.78 6.61 5.91
CA GLU A 176 -10.43 8.02 5.77
C GLU A 176 -9.52 8.27 4.57
N LEU A 177 -8.55 7.38 4.32
CA LEU A 177 -7.69 7.43 3.13
C LEU A 177 -8.50 7.33 1.83
N GLU A 178 -9.38 6.33 1.73
CA GLU A 178 -10.26 6.14 0.57
C GLU A 178 -11.17 7.36 0.35
N LYS A 179 -11.72 7.94 1.43
CA LYS A 179 -12.55 9.15 1.35
C LYS A 179 -11.75 10.37 0.89
N CYS A 180 -10.50 10.49 1.31
CA CYS A 180 -9.64 11.60 0.90
C CYS A 180 -9.42 11.58 -0.60
N VAL A 181 -9.04 10.42 -1.15
CA VAL A 181 -8.80 10.25 -2.59
C VAL A 181 -10.07 10.48 -3.41
N ARG A 182 -11.24 9.99 -2.95
CA ARG A 182 -12.54 10.19 -3.63
C ARG A 182 -13.01 11.64 -3.73
N LYS A 183 -12.50 12.53 -2.88
CA LYS A 183 -12.93 13.94 -2.86
C LYS A 183 -12.26 14.78 -3.94
N LYS A 184 -11.32 14.22 -4.72
CA LYS A 184 -10.79 14.93 -5.89
C LYS A 184 -11.90 15.09 -6.94
N PRO A 185 -12.10 16.31 -7.46
CA PRO A 185 -13.09 16.59 -8.50
C PRO A 185 -12.75 15.90 -9.82
#